data_AF-A0A2E5MB05-F1
#
_entry.id   AF-A0A2E5MB05-F1
#
_cell.length_a   1.000
_cell.length_b   1.000
_cell.length_c   1.000
_cell.angle_alpha   90.00
_cell.angle_beta   90.00
_cell.angle_gamma   90.00
#
_symmetry.space_group_name_H-M   'P 1'
#
loop_
_entity.id
_entity.type
_entity.pdbx_description
1 polymer ?
#
loop_
_entity_poly.entity_id
_entity_poly.type
_entity_poly.pdbx_seq_one_letter_code
_entity_poly.pdbx_strand_id
1 'polypeptide(L)'
;MNCCRPILFILLIGLAYGQDSKKEQIKDPKKAFYFSLIPGMGQVYNGKLFKSAIVIGLEIAAYNACLNNLDIYNNYDDGNYPLRKHRYLEKRNKYAWWIGIIYVYAMIDAVVDAHLNTFDHLMDSSLEHENNKEIKNAE
;
A
#
# COMPACT_ATOMS: atom_id res chain seq x y z
N MET A 1 -27.73 22.79 -11.37
CA MET A 1 -26.71 21.93 -12.00
C MET A 1 -25.43 22.11 -11.18
N ASN A 2 -25.38 21.47 -10.01
CA ASN A 2 -24.40 21.77 -8.97
C ASN A 2 -23.72 20.47 -8.57
N CYS A 3 -22.52 20.20 -9.08
CA CYS A 3 -21.65 19.17 -8.50
C CYS A 3 -20.21 19.66 -8.65
N CYS A 4 -19.88 20.60 -7.76
CA CYS A 4 -18.52 21.07 -7.53
C CYS A 4 -17.67 19.84 -7.15
N ARG A 5 -16.80 19.45 -8.09
CA ARG A 5 -15.97 18.25 -8.03
C ARG A 5 -15.01 18.33 -6.83
N PRO A 6 -15.05 17.39 -5.87
CA PRO A 6 -14.07 17.29 -4.78
C PRO A 6 -12.66 16.90 -5.26
N ILE A 7 -12.44 16.80 -6.57
CA ILE A 7 -11.16 16.43 -7.20
C ILE A 7 -10.07 17.48 -6.91
N LEU A 8 -10.44 18.76 -6.70
CA LEU A 8 -9.46 19.81 -6.38
C LEU A 8 -8.89 19.68 -4.96
N PHE A 9 -9.66 19.14 -4.00
CA PHE A 9 -9.19 18.92 -2.63
C PHE A 9 -8.25 17.71 -2.51
N ILE A 10 -8.45 16.68 -3.34
CA ILE A 10 -7.57 15.51 -3.40
C ILE A 10 -6.20 15.89 -4.00
N LEU A 11 -6.17 16.85 -4.92
CA LEU A 11 -4.93 17.32 -5.56
C LEU A 11 -4.07 18.22 -4.65
N LEU A 12 -4.70 18.93 -3.69
CA LEU A 12 -3.99 19.78 -2.72
C LEU A 12 -3.34 19.00 -1.57
N ILE A 13 -3.87 17.83 -1.20
CA ILE A 13 -3.27 16.95 -0.18
C ILE A 13 -1.96 16.31 -0.71
N GLY A 14 -1.86 16.10 -2.03
CA GLY A 14 -0.66 15.52 -2.67
C GLY A 14 0.60 16.41 -2.65
N LEU A 15 0.47 17.73 -2.45
CA LEU A 15 1.61 18.64 -2.41
C LEU A 15 2.18 18.86 -1.00
N ALA A 16 1.44 18.49 0.06
CA ALA A 16 1.85 18.73 1.45
C ALA A 16 2.69 17.59 2.07
N TYR A 17 2.67 16.39 1.47
CA TYR A 17 3.49 15.26 1.92
C TYR A 17 4.72 15.10 1.03
N GLY A 18 5.52 16.16 0.90
CA GLY A 18 6.93 16.00 0.52
C GLY A 18 7.58 15.08 1.55
N GLN A 19 8.09 13.93 1.12
CA GLN A 19 8.74 13.01 2.04
C GLN A 19 10.03 13.65 2.56
N ASP A 20 9.99 14.02 3.83
CA ASP A 20 11.16 14.33 4.64
C ASP A 20 12.23 13.25 4.43
N SER A 21 13.42 13.71 4.05
CA SER A 21 14.66 12.94 4.06
C SER A 21 14.98 12.53 5.51
N LYS A 22 14.44 11.40 5.96
CA LYS A 22 14.79 10.80 7.25
C LYS A 22 15.92 9.80 7.03
N LYS A 23 17.02 9.98 7.78
CA LYS A 23 18.14 9.04 7.92
C LYS A 23 17.64 7.58 7.84
N GLU A 24 18.03 6.87 6.78
CA GLU A 24 17.60 5.50 6.53
C GLU A 24 18.18 4.58 7.61
N GLN A 25 17.33 4.16 8.55
CA GLN A 25 17.68 3.07 9.46
C GLN A 25 17.50 1.75 8.72
N ILE A 26 18.53 0.89 8.82
CA ILE A 26 18.51 -0.47 8.26
C ILE A 26 17.23 -1.19 8.70
N LYS A 27 16.44 -1.64 7.74
CA LYS A 27 15.19 -2.36 7.94
C LYS A 27 15.41 -3.88 7.97
N ASP A 28 14.67 -4.56 8.85
CA ASP A 28 14.68 -6.03 8.96
C ASP A 28 13.47 -6.59 8.19
N PRO A 29 13.68 -7.39 7.13
CA PRO A 29 12.62 -8.01 6.35
C PRO A 29 11.68 -8.90 7.17
N LYS A 30 12.16 -9.55 8.23
CA LYS A 30 11.32 -10.37 9.11
C LYS A 30 10.34 -9.50 9.88
N LYS A 31 10.78 -8.33 10.37
CA LYS A 31 9.89 -7.36 11.01
C LYS A 31 8.88 -6.82 10.01
N ALA A 32 9.31 -6.47 8.80
CA ALA A 32 8.42 -6.02 7.74
C ALA A 32 7.32 -7.05 7.44
N PHE A 33 7.64 -8.34 7.43
CA PHE A 33 6.67 -9.42 7.31
C PHE A 33 5.67 -9.44 8.47
N TYR A 34 6.13 -9.45 9.73
CA TYR A 34 5.24 -9.45 10.89
C TYR A 34 4.33 -8.21 10.94
N PHE A 35 4.85 -7.03 10.61
CA PHE A 35 4.03 -5.82 10.50
C PHE A 35 3.02 -5.93 9.36
N SER A 36 3.37 -6.54 8.23
CA SER A 36 2.47 -6.72 7.09
C SER A 36 1.28 -7.63 7.35
N LEU A 37 1.28 -8.40 8.45
CA LEU A 37 0.11 -9.18 8.84
C LEU A 37 -1.12 -8.28 9.04
N ILE A 38 -0.90 -7.04 9.47
CA ILE A 38 -1.92 -5.99 9.49
C ILE A 38 -1.82 -5.21 8.16
N PRO A 39 -2.91 -5.08 7.39
CA PRO A 39 -2.90 -4.38 6.11
C PRO A 39 -2.26 -2.99 6.17
N GLY A 40 -1.30 -2.74 5.27
CA GLY A 40 -0.58 -1.47 5.15
C GLY A 40 0.51 -1.22 6.20
N MET A 41 0.59 -1.98 7.30
CA MET A 41 1.55 -1.70 8.39
C MET A 41 3.00 -2.05 8.04
N GLY A 42 3.24 -3.03 7.16
CA GLY A 42 4.59 -3.28 6.62
C GLY A 42 5.17 -2.08 5.86
N GLN A 43 4.32 -1.36 5.13
CA GLN A 43 4.71 -0.14 4.42
C GLN A 43 4.99 1.02 5.40
N VAL A 44 4.23 1.11 6.50
CA VAL A 44 4.51 2.06 7.59
C VAL A 44 5.87 1.77 8.23
N TYR A 45 6.19 0.49 8.48
CA TYR A 45 7.49 0.07 9.02
C TYR A 45 8.66 0.52 8.13
N ASN A 46 8.50 0.41 6.81
CA ASN A 46 9.47 0.88 5.82
C ASN A 46 9.49 2.41 5.66
N GLY A 47 8.65 3.17 6.36
CA GLY A 47 8.55 4.63 6.24
C GLY A 47 7.81 5.11 4.98
N LYS A 48 7.19 4.20 4.23
CA LYS A 48 6.50 4.49 2.96
C LYS A 48 5.00 4.73 3.20
N LEU A 49 4.68 5.85 3.84
CA LEU A 49 3.30 6.19 4.23
C LEU A 49 2.34 6.33 3.05
N PHE A 50 2.81 6.88 1.92
CA PHE A 50 1.98 7.00 0.72
C PHE A 50 1.59 5.63 0.15
N LYS A 51 2.55 4.68 0.08
CA LYS A 51 2.27 3.28 -0.31
C LYS A 51 1.28 2.63 0.66
N SER A 52 1.47 2.83 1.96
CA SER A 52 0.56 2.32 2.99
C SER A 52 -0.88 2.82 2.77
N ALA A 53 -1.04 4.13 2.54
CA ALA A 53 -2.34 4.74 2.30
C ALA A 53 -3.03 4.16 1.05
N ILE A 54 -2.29 3.91 -0.02
CA ILE A 54 -2.81 3.25 -1.23
C ILE A 54 -3.29 1.83 -0.92
N VAL A 55 -2.46 1.02 -0.26
CA VAL A 55 -2.81 -0.36 0.10
C VAL A 55 -4.08 -0.39 0.95
N ILE A 56 -4.13 0.41 2.02
CA ILE A 56 -5.29 0.48 2.90
C ILE A 56 -6.53 0.96 2.14
N GLY A 57 -6.39 1.96 1.27
CA GLY A 57 -7.48 2.47 0.44
C GLY A 57 -8.05 1.40 -0.50
N LEU A 58 -7.18 0.62 -1.16
CA LEU A 58 -7.57 -0.47 -2.04
C LEU A 58 -8.26 -1.61 -1.27
N GLU A 59 -7.73 -2.00 -0.12
CA GLU A 59 -8.31 -3.01 0.77
C GLU A 59 -9.71 -2.59 1.24
N ILE A 60 -9.86 -1.36 1.74
CA ILE A 60 -11.14 -0.81 2.17
C ILE A 60 -12.13 -0.78 1.01
N ALA A 61 -11.71 -0.37 -0.19
CA ALA A 61 -12.58 -0.33 -1.36
C ALA A 61 -13.04 -1.74 -1.78
N ALA A 62 -12.12 -2.71 -1.82
CA ALA A 62 -12.43 -4.10 -2.17
C ALA A 62 -13.33 -4.75 -1.11
N TYR A 63 -13.08 -4.49 0.18
CA TYR A 63 -13.90 -4.96 1.29
C TYR A 63 -15.32 -4.40 1.25
N ASN A 64 -15.48 -3.09 1.08
CA ASN A 64 -16.80 -2.46 0.93
C ASN A 64 -17.55 -2.99 -0.31
N ALA A 65 -16.85 -3.17 -1.43
CA ALA A 65 -17.46 -3.76 -2.61
C ALA A 65 -17.91 -5.21 -2.36
N CYS A 66 -17.11 -6.01 -1.65
CA CYS A 66 -17.48 -7.36 -1.26
C CYS A 66 -18.73 -7.37 -0.38
N LEU A 67 -18.74 -6.57 0.69
CA LEU A 67 -19.86 -6.47 1.63
C LEU A 67 -21.15 -5.97 0.98
N ASN A 68 -21.07 -4.92 0.14
CA ASN A 68 -22.25 -4.41 -0.55
C ASN A 68 -22.87 -5.45 -1.50
N ASN A 69 -22.04 -6.21 -2.22
CA ASN A 69 -22.55 -7.29 -3.09
C ASN A 69 -23.05 -8.50 -2.28
N LEU A 70 -22.48 -8.75 -1.10
CA LEU A 70 -22.97 -9.76 -0.16
C LEU A 70 -24.35 -9.39 0.40
N ASP A 71 -24.51 -8.15 0.83
CA ASP A 71 -25.77 -7.63 1.37
C ASP A 71 -26.90 -7.73 0.35
N ILE A 72 -26.67 -7.22 -0.88
CA ILE A 72 -27.64 -7.34 -1.98
C ILE A 72 -27.95 -8.80 -2.32
N TYR A 73 -26.95 -9.68 -2.28
CA TYR A 73 -27.18 -11.11 -2.55
C TYR A 73 -28.09 -11.75 -1.49
N ASN A 74 -27.91 -11.41 -0.22
CA ASN A 74 -28.69 -11.95 0.90
C ASN A 74 -30.12 -11.41 0.92
N ASN A 75 -30.29 -10.10 0.66
CA ASN A 75 -31.58 -9.41 0.69
C ASN A 75 -32.19 -9.25 -0.72
N TYR A 76 -31.77 -10.09 -1.67
CA TYR A 76 -32.12 -9.92 -3.08
C TYR A 76 -33.63 -9.92 -3.33
N ASP A 77 -34.35 -10.77 -2.59
CA ASP A 77 -35.77 -11.01 -2.79
C ASP A 77 -36.65 -9.87 -2.22
N ASP A 78 -36.07 -9.01 -1.38
CA ASP A 78 -36.74 -7.86 -0.75
C ASP A 78 -36.60 -6.56 -1.55
N GLY A 79 -35.80 -6.56 -2.63
CA GLY A 79 -35.43 -5.36 -3.38
C GLY A 79 -35.61 -5.46 -4.88
N ASN A 80 -35.66 -4.31 -5.56
CA ASN A 80 -35.65 -4.23 -7.02
C ASN A 80 -34.24 -3.91 -7.51
N TYR A 81 -33.49 -4.96 -7.87
CA TYR A 81 -32.11 -4.84 -8.32
C TYR A 81 -31.99 -5.04 -9.84
N PRO A 82 -31.14 -4.24 -10.53
CA PRO A 82 -31.03 -4.28 -12.00
C PRO A 82 -30.31 -5.52 -12.55
N LEU A 83 -29.60 -6.27 -11.71
CA LEU A 83 -28.85 -7.45 -12.10
C LEU A 83 -29.47 -8.70 -11.48
N ARG A 84 -29.29 -9.86 -12.12
CA ARG A 84 -29.72 -11.15 -11.54
C ARG A 84 -28.94 -11.47 -10.25
N LYS A 85 -29.59 -12.12 -9.27
CA LYS A 85 -29.02 -12.54 -7.96
C LYS A 85 -27.61 -13.16 -8.09
N HIS A 86 -27.45 -14.10 -9.01
CA HIS A 86 -26.18 -14.75 -9.35
C HIS A 86 -25.03 -13.74 -9.63
N ARG A 87 -25.30 -12.61 -10.29
CA ARG A 87 -24.26 -11.62 -10.64
C ARG A 87 -23.68 -10.95 -9.40
N TYR A 88 -24.49 -10.78 -8.35
CA TYR A 88 -24.02 -10.27 -7.06
C TYR A 88 -23.14 -11.30 -6.34
N LEU A 89 -23.45 -12.60 -6.45
CA LEU A 89 -22.59 -13.69 -5.97
C LEU A 89 -21.23 -13.72 -6.68
N GLU A 90 -21.21 -13.59 -8.01
CA GLU A 90 -19.96 -13.48 -8.77
C GLU A 90 -19.15 -12.26 -8.34
N LYS A 91 -19.80 -11.11 -8.16
CA LYS A 91 -19.13 -9.87 -7.76
C LYS A 91 -18.51 -9.98 -6.37
N ARG A 92 -19.23 -10.48 -5.36
CA ARG A 92 -18.65 -10.68 -4.01
C ARG A 92 -17.47 -11.66 -4.05
N ASN A 93 -17.57 -12.77 -4.80
CA ASN A 93 -16.47 -13.72 -4.95
C ASN A 93 -15.26 -13.07 -5.62
N LYS A 94 -15.49 -12.29 -6.68
CA LYS A 94 -14.45 -11.52 -7.35
C LYS A 94 -13.75 -10.55 -6.38
N TYR A 95 -14.50 -9.79 -5.59
CA TYR A 95 -13.92 -8.84 -4.63
C TYR A 95 -13.23 -9.55 -3.45
N ALA A 96 -13.73 -10.70 -3.00
CA ALA A 96 -13.05 -11.54 -2.02
C ALA A 96 -11.66 -12.00 -2.52
N TRP A 97 -11.56 -12.40 -3.79
CA TRP A 97 -10.27 -12.68 -4.42
C TRP A 97 -9.36 -11.45 -4.50
N TRP A 98 -9.91 -10.29 -4.86
CA TRP A 98 -9.14 -9.04 -4.90
C TRP A 98 -8.57 -8.65 -3.54
N ILE A 99 -9.32 -8.82 -2.44
CA ILE A 99 -8.83 -8.60 -1.08
C ILE A 99 -7.61 -9.48 -0.82
N GLY A 100 -7.71 -10.79 -1.08
CA GLY A 100 -6.58 -11.71 -0.89
C GLY A 100 -5.35 -11.36 -1.73
N ILE A 101 -5.56 -10.96 -2.99
CA ILE A 101 -4.46 -10.57 -3.89
C ILE A 101 -3.79 -9.28 -3.42
N ILE A 102 -4.55 -8.24 -3.08
CA ILE A 102 -4.02 -6.96 -2.60
C ILE A 102 -3.23 -7.20 -1.30
N TYR A 103 -3.75 -8.01 -0.39
CA TYR A 103 -3.12 -8.31 0.90
C TYR A 103 -1.76 -8.96 0.71
N VAL A 104 -1.71 -10.05 -0.06
CA VAL A 104 -0.45 -10.77 -0.32
C VAL A 104 0.53 -9.91 -1.10
N TYR A 105 0.06 -9.17 -2.11
CA TYR A 105 0.89 -8.25 -2.88
C TYR A 105 1.54 -7.17 -1.99
N ALA A 106 0.75 -6.53 -1.13
CA ALA A 106 1.24 -5.49 -0.23
C ALA A 106 2.25 -6.02 0.78
N MET A 107 2.05 -7.25 1.27
CA MET A 107 2.99 -7.93 2.16
C MET A 107 4.32 -8.23 1.45
N ILE A 108 4.27 -8.77 0.24
CA ILE A 108 5.49 -9.03 -0.55
C ILE A 108 6.22 -7.72 -0.85
N ASP A 109 5.52 -6.67 -1.27
CA ASP A 109 6.13 -5.36 -1.55
C ASP A 109 6.85 -4.80 -0.31
N ALA A 110 6.26 -4.93 0.88
CA ALA A 110 6.88 -4.49 2.12
C ALA A 110 8.13 -5.31 2.51
N VAL A 111 8.09 -6.63 2.33
CA VAL A 111 9.23 -7.49 2.63
C VAL A 111 10.38 -7.23 1.65
N VAL A 112 10.08 -7.10 0.36
CA VAL A 112 11.08 -6.77 -0.68
C VAL A 112 11.69 -5.39 -0.42
N ASP A 113 10.87 -4.38 -0.11
CA ASP A 113 11.35 -3.04 0.22
C ASP A 113 12.31 -3.03 1.43
N ALA A 114 12.04 -3.85 2.44
CA ALA A 114 12.94 -3.98 3.58
C ALA A 114 14.26 -4.68 3.22
N HIS A 115 14.20 -5.67 2.31
CA HIS A 115 15.41 -6.32 1.77
C HIS A 115 16.27 -5.33 0.98
N LEU A 116 15.64 -4.52 0.12
CA LEU A 116 16.34 -3.53 -0.71
C LEU A 116 17.00 -2.44 0.12
N ASN A 117 16.35 -1.96 1.18
CA ASN A 117 16.94 -0.96 2.07
C ASN A 117 18.28 -1.42 2.69
N THR A 118 18.44 -2.71 2.97
CA THR A 118 19.73 -3.24 3.45
C THR A 118 20.81 -3.16 2.37
N PHE A 119 20.46 -3.46 1.11
CA PHE A 119 21.40 -3.39 0.00
C PHE A 119 21.83 -1.95 -0.31
N ASP A 120 20.88 -1.01 -0.33
CA ASP A 120 21.16 0.41 -0.61
C ASP A 120 22.12 0.99 0.43
N HIS A 121 21.92 0.70 1.72
CA HIS A 121 22.82 1.12 2.78
C HIS A 121 24.24 0.56 2.63
N LEU A 122 24.40 -0.70 2.21
CA LEU A 122 25.72 -1.29 1.98
C LEU A 122 26.45 -0.61 0.82
N MET A 123 25.74 -0.31 -0.26
CA MET A 123 26.31 0.39 -1.42
C MET A 123 26.76 1.80 -1.04
N ASP A 124 25.92 2.56 -0.34
CA ASP A 124 26.23 3.95 0.05
C ASP A 124 27.45 4.02 0.99
N SER A 125 27.51 3.13 1.99
CA SER A 125 28.66 3.06 2.91
C SER A 125 29.98 2.70 2.20
N SER A 126 29.91 1.91 1.12
CA SER A 126 31.07 1.52 0.32
C SER A 126 31.62 2.72 -0.47
N LEU A 127 30.72 3.50 -1.07
CA LEU A 127 31.05 4.72 -1.82
C LEU A 127 31.63 5.81 -0.91
N GLU A 128 31.09 5.99 0.30
CA GLU A 128 31.67 6.91 1.29
C GLU A 128 33.10 6.52 1.69
N HIS A 129 33.38 5.22 1.84
CA HIS A 129 34.73 4.75 2.19
C HIS A 129 35.72 5.00 1.05
N GLU A 130 35.31 4.78 -0.20
CA GLU A 130 36.12 5.02 -1.39
C GLU A 130 36.44 6.51 -1.57
N ASN A 131 35.42 7.38 -1.51
CA ASN A 131 35.59 8.84 -1.58
C ASN A 131 36.53 9.37 -0.47
N ASN A 132 36.36 8.90 0.77
CA ASN A 132 37.22 9.32 1.88
C ASN A 132 38.68 8.84 1.73
N LYS A 133 38.89 7.70 1.06
CA LYS A 133 40.23 7.19 0.75
C LYS A 133 40.90 8.03 -0.33
N GLU A 134 40.17 8.44 -1.36
CA GLU A 134 40.70 9.34 -2.40
C GLU A 134 41.12 10.70 -1.83
N ILE A 135 40.29 11.31 -0.98
CA ILE A 135 40.60 12.60 -0.33
C ILE A 135 41.89 12.52 0.48
N LYS A 136 42.06 11.47 1.30
CA LYS A 136 43.28 11.28 2.11
C LYS A 136 44.55 11.02 1.31
N ASN A 137 44.43 10.53 0.08
CA ASN A 137 45.59 10.30 -0.79
C ASN A 137 45.96 11.55 -1.61
N ALA A 138 45.09 12.56 -1.65
CA ALA A 138 45.29 13.82 -2.34
C ALA A 138 45.84 14.96 -1.44
N GLU A 139 45.83 14.74 -0.11
CA GLU A 139 46.49 15.58 0.91
C GLU A 139 47.94 15.13 1.17
#